data_AF-A0A9D7ID40-F1
#
_entry.id   AF-A0A9D7ID40-F1
#
_cell.length_a   1.000
_cell.length_b   1.000
_cell.length_c   1.000
_cell.angle_alpha   90.00
_cell.angle_beta   90.00
_cell.angle_gamma   90.00
#
_symmetry.space_group_name_H-M   'P 1'
#
loop_
_entity.id
_entity.type
_entity.pdbx_description
1 polymer ?
#
loop_
_entity_poly.entity_id
_entity_poly.type
_entity_poly.pdbx_seq_one_letter_code
_entity_poly.pdbx_strand_id
1 'polypeptide(L)'
;MSATLASASGVQYSPDLNYNSTAGPEALSFNLNDGQHTQTGSVALNATSVNDAPTIAGGSPLSVAEGGTTAFSAAVTVGSGFTQSQLGLVDVDTSAVQATIKIAGLPAHGTLKLNGNPVAVGSTLSVADIDKLSYTHDGSQVIVATSDTFLLTVVDGAGGLLTNQTVTVNLTRGQSAAQRQWHHHVIEGETGVRLDLNGACLRSARRAVRSA
;
A
#
# COMPACT_ATOMS: atom_id res chain seq x y z
N MET A 1 2.18 -18.78 -35.42
CA MET A 1 1.23 -19.52 -36.28
C MET A 1 1.63 -19.30 -37.74
N SER A 2 1.72 -20.35 -38.56
CA SER A 2 1.96 -20.26 -40.01
C SER A 2 0.70 -20.70 -40.76
N ALA A 3 0.24 -19.88 -41.71
CA ALA A 3 -0.88 -20.20 -42.60
C ALA A 3 -0.46 -19.99 -44.06
N THR A 4 -0.72 -20.99 -44.90
CA THR A 4 -0.54 -20.96 -46.36
C THR A 4 -1.76 -20.27 -46.97
N LEU A 5 -1.57 -19.24 -47.81
CA LEU A 5 -2.68 -18.51 -48.46
C LEU A 5 -3.38 -19.38 -49.53
N ALA A 6 -4.29 -20.24 -49.09
CA ALA A 6 -5.41 -20.74 -49.90
C ALA A 6 -6.79 -20.28 -49.36
N SER A 7 -6.84 -19.59 -48.22
CA SER A 7 -8.07 -19.00 -47.68
C SER A 7 -7.78 -17.97 -46.59
N ALA A 8 -7.35 -16.76 -46.95
CA ALA A 8 -7.31 -15.63 -46.00
C ALA A 8 -8.68 -14.91 -45.90
N SER A 9 -9.77 -15.59 -46.25
CA SER A 9 -11.12 -15.07 -46.03
C SER A 9 -11.50 -15.36 -44.58
N GLY A 10 -11.70 -14.32 -43.78
CA GLY A 10 -12.13 -14.43 -42.38
C GLY A 10 -11.05 -14.31 -41.31
N VAL A 11 -9.86 -13.79 -41.62
CA VAL A 11 -8.86 -13.43 -40.58
C VAL A 11 -9.41 -12.27 -39.75
N GLN A 12 -9.58 -12.49 -38.44
CA GLN A 12 -10.03 -11.47 -37.50
C GLN A 12 -8.86 -11.02 -36.62
N TYR A 13 -8.77 -9.72 -36.39
CA TYR A 13 -7.82 -9.10 -35.47
C TYR A 13 -8.60 -8.50 -34.29
N SER A 14 -8.18 -8.83 -33.09
CA SER A 14 -8.64 -8.20 -31.85
C SER A 14 -7.38 -7.73 -31.12
N PRO A 15 -7.21 -6.41 -30.89
CA PRO A 15 -6.16 -5.93 -30.03
C PRO A 15 -6.24 -6.57 -28.64
N ASP A 16 -5.10 -6.61 -27.95
CA ASP A 16 -5.07 -7.01 -26.55
C ASP A 16 -5.96 -6.09 -25.70
N LEU A 17 -6.55 -6.66 -24.65
CA LEU A 17 -7.22 -5.86 -23.63
C LEU A 17 -6.19 -4.94 -22.97
N ASN A 18 -6.58 -3.69 -22.68
CA ASN A 18 -5.71 -2.65 -22.13
C ASN A 18 -4.54 -2.24 -23.06
N TYR A 19 -4.79 -2.21 -24.37
CA TYR A 19 -3.80 -1.74 -25.35
C TYR A 19 -3.41 -0.28 -25.09
N ASN A 20 -2.13 -0.06 -24.80
CA ASN A 20 -1.53 1.28 -24.69
C ASN A 20 -0.70 1.61 -25.94
N SER A 21 -0.71 2.88 -26.35
CA SER A 21 -0.05 3.34 -27.59
C SER A 21 1.48 3.23 -27.54
N THR A 22 2.07 2.95 -26.38
CA THR A 22 3.50 2.74 -26.19
C THR A 22 4.01 1.41 -26.72
N ALA A 23 3.15 0.42 -26.97
CA ALA A 23 3.55 -0.90 -27.49
C ALA A 23 3.93 -0.87 -28.99
N GLY A 24 3.58 0.21 -29.72
CA GLY A 24 3.80 0.33 -31.16
C GLY A 24 2.78 -0.47 -31.99
N PRO A 25 2.84 -0.36 -33.34
CA PRO A 25 1.95 -1.11 -34.22
C PRO A 25 2.29 -2.60 -34.20
N GLU A 26 1.26 -3.44 -34.19
CA GLU A 26 1.41 -4.88 -34.30
C GLU A 26 1.57 -5.29 -35.77
N ALA A 27 2.27 -6.39 -36.05
CA ALA A 27 2.53 -6.83 -37.43
C ALA A 27 1.96 -8.23 -37.68
N LEU A 28 1.12 -8.35 -38.70
CA LEU A 28 0.70 -9.64 -39.25
C LEU A 28 1.67 -10.04 -40.37
N SER A 29 2.50 -11.04 -40.11
CA SER A 29 3.43 -11.60 -41.10
C SER A 29 2.81 -12.78 -41.83
N PHE A 30 2.98 -12.85 -43.15
CA PHE A 30 2.45 -13.92 -43.99
C PHE A 30 3.47 -14.34 -45.06
N ASN A 31 3.34 -15.58 -45.52
CA ASN A 31 4.18 -16.14 -46.58
C ASN A 31 3.33 -16.43 -47.82
N LEU A 32 3.75 -15.89 -48.96
CA LEU A 32 3.23 -16.21 -50.28
C LEU A 32 4.13 -17.28 -50.89
N ASN A 33 3.57 -18.40 -51.30
CA ASN A 33 4.31 -19.48 -51.95
C ASN A 33 3.53 -19.97 -53.18
N ASP A 34 4.21 -20.05 -54.33
CA ASP A 34 3.64 -20.44 -55.62
C ASP A 34 4.01 -21.89 -56.05
N GLY A 35 4.57 -22.66 -55.12
CA GLY A 35 5.12 -24.00 -55.32
C GLY A 35 6.61 -24.01 -55.64
N GLN A 36 7.23 -22.88 -55.97
CA GLN A 36 8.64 -22.77 -56.41
C GLN A 36 9.43 -21.71 -55.63
N HIS A 37 8.79 -20.58 -55.28
CA HIS A 37 9.36 -19.50 -54.49
C HIS A 37 8.51 -19.24 -53.25
N THR A 38 9.13 -18.70 -52.20
CA THR A 38 8.43 -18.18 -51.03
C THR A 38 8.84 -16.74 -50.81
N GLN A 39 7.87 -15.85 -50.66
CA GLN A 39 8.07 -14.45 -50.31
C GLN A 39 7.36 -14.15 -48.99
N THR A 40 8.08 -13.49 -48.08
CA THR A 40 7.52 -12.96 -46.83
C THR A 40 6.94 -11.56 -47.08
N GLY A 41 5.74 -11.32 -46.55
CA GLY A 41 5.10 -10.01 -46.49
C GLY A 41 4.61 -9.72 -45.08
N SER A 42 4.40 -8.45 -44.77
CA SER A 42 3.78 -8.03 -43.51
C SER A 42 2.76 -6.93 -43.72
N VAL A 43 1.71 -6.95 -42.89
CA VAL A 43 0.73 -5.86 -42.77
C VAL A 43 0.87 -5.28 -41.37
N ALA A 44 1.03 -3.95 -41.28
CA ALA A 44 0.95 -3.24 -40.01
C ALA A 44 -0.52 -3.11 -39.58
N LEU A 45 -0.79 -3.46 -38.33
CA LEU A 45 -2.06 -3.33 -37.67
C LEU A 45 -1.94 -2.20 -36.65
N ASN A 46 -2.72 -1.14 -36.87
CA ASN A 46 -2.74 0.03 -36.00
C ASN A 46 -4.02 -0.01 -35.14
N ALA A 47 -3.85 -0.25 -33.84
CA ALA A 47 -4.89 -0.03 -32.85
C ALA A 47 -4.73 1.37 -32.24
N THR A 48 -5.84 2.05 -31.98
CA THR A 48 -5.85 3.27 -31.17
C THR A 48 -6.10 2.91 -29.72
N SER A 49 -5.25 3.36 -28.81
CA SER A 49 -5.50 3.18 -27.38
C SER A 49 -6.74 3.97 -26.94
N VAL A 50 -7.49 3.38 -26.02
CA VAL A 50 -8.61 4.02 -25.31
C VAL A 50 -8.21 4.10 -23.86
N ASN A 51 -8.55 5.20 -23.20
CA ASN A 51 -8.25 5.38 -21.78
C ASN A 51 -8.97 4.36 -20.90
N ASP A 52 -8.22 3.63 -20.09
CA ASP A 52 -8.69 2.72 -19.05
C ASP A 52 -8.71 3.46 -17.70
N ALA A 53 -9.88 3.52 -17.05
CA ALA A 53 -9.99 4.19 -15.77
C ALA A 53 -9.17 3.48 -14.68
N PRO A 54 -8.70 4.20 -13.64
CA PRO A 54 -8.04 3.60 -12.49
C PRO A 54 -8.93 2.55 -11.83
N THR A 55 -8.34 1.47 -11.34
CA THR A 55 -9.03 0.38 -10.64
C THR A 55 -8.34 0.02 -9.33
N ILE A 56 -9.02 -0.77 -8.49
CA ILE A 56 -8.46 -1.36 -7.27
C ILE A 56 -8.30 -2.87 -7.48
N ALA A 57 -7.07 -3.36 -7.52
CA ALA A 57 -6.72 -4.77 -7.78
C ALA A 57 -6.09 -5.46 -6.56
N GLY A 58 -6.68 -5.23 -5.38
CA GLY A 58 -6.19 -5.76 -4.11
C GLY A 58 -4.94 -5.02 -3.61
N GLY A 59 -4.86 -4.83 -2.29
CA GLY A 59 -3.75 -4.12 -1.66
C GLY A 59 -3.40 -4.73 -0.31
N SER A 60 -2.19 -4.46 0.17
CA SER A 60 -1.73 -4.81 1.51
C SER A 60 -1.78 -3.54 2.38
N PRO A 61 -2.82 -3.36 3.22
CA PRO A 61 -3.00 -2.13 3.98
C PRO A 61 -1.74 -1.76 4.79
N LEU A 62 -1.47 -0.46 4.88
CA LEU A 62 -0.40 0.08 5.74
C LEU A 62 -0.60 -0.44 7.17
N SER A 63 0.47 -0.93 7.82
CA SER A 63 0.42 -1.39 9.21
C SER A 63 1.24 -0.46 10.09
N VAL A 64 0.63 0.06 11.16
CA VAL A 64 1.22 1.04 12.06
C VAL A 64 1.02 0.58 13.51
N ALA A 65 2.07 0.64 14.32
CA ALA A 65 1.95 0.40 15.75
C ALA A 65 1.29 1.58 16.46
N GLU A 66 0.68 1.35 17.62
CA GLU A 66 0.11 2.44 18.44
C GLU A 66 1.19 3.52 18.71
N GLY A 67 0.82 4.79 18.47
CA GLY A 67 1.73 5.94 18.57
C GLY A 67 2.82 6.00 17.49
N GLY A 68 2.86 5.02 16.59
CA GLY A 68 3.82 4.94 15.50
C GLY A 68 3.51 5.87 14.34
N THR A 69 4.50 6.02 13.46
CA THR A 69 4.35 6.68 12.17
C THR A 69 4.91 5.77 11.07
N THR A 70 4.21 5.67 9.95
CA THR A 70 4.68 4.90 8.80
C THR A 70 4.28 5.60 7.51
N ALA A 71 5.20 5.63 6.54
CA ALA A 71 4.97 6.18 5.22
C ALA A 71 4.35 5.13 4.29
N PHE A 72 3.61 5.60 3.29
CA PHE A 72 3.21 4.75 2.18
C PHE A 72 4.42 4.43 1.30
N SER A 73 4.34 3.33 0.54
CA SER A 73 5.34 2.94 -0.44
C SER A 73 5.07 3.64 -1.76
N ALA A 74 6.15 3.96 -2.48
CA ALA A 74 6.08 4.51 -3.82
C ALA A 74 5.25 3.61 -4.75
N ALA A 75 4.58 4.24 -5.71
CA ALA A 75 3.99 3.51 -6.84
C ALA A 75 5.10 2.92 -7.72
N VAL A 76 4.81 1.78 -8.35
CA VAL A 76 5.69 1.11 -9.29
C VAL A 76 5.16 1.35 -10.70
N THR A 77 5.98 1.95 -11.56
CA THR A 77 5.65 2.13 -12.98
C THR A 77 5.60 0.79 -13.70
N VAL A 78 4.53 0.56 -14.48
CA VAL A 78 4.35 -0.65 -15.30
C VAL A 78 3.88 -0.22 -16.69
N GLY A 79 4.78 -0.29 -17.68
CA GLY A 79 4.50 0.25 -19.01
C GLY A 79 4.26 1.77 -18.94
N SER A 80 3.14 2.22 -19.50
CA SER A 80 2.68 3.62 -19.37
C SER A 80 1.95 3.90 -18.06
N GLY A 81 1.49 2.84 -17.38
CA GLY A 81 0.70 2.89 -16.17
C GLY A 81 1.52 2.75 -14.89
N PHE A 82 0.83 2.37 -13.80
CA PHE A 82 1.43 2.10 -12.50
C PHE A 82 0.63 1.09 -11.67
N THR A 83 1.26 0.61 -10.61
CA THR A 83 0.62 -0.12 -9.51
C THR A 83 1.02 0.49 -8.16
N GLN A 84 0.13 0.47 -7.17
CA GLN A 84 0.42 0.88 -5.79
C GLN A 84 -0.04 -0.22 -4.83
N SER A 85 0.91 -0.79 -4.10
CA SER A 85 0.71 -2.04 -3.35
C SER A 85 -0.19 -1.93 -2.12
N GLN A 86 -0.25 -0.79 -1.45
CA GLN A 86 -0.98 -0.61 -0.20
C GLN A 86 -2.43 -0.17 -0.39
N LEU A 87 -2.67 0.65 -1.41
CA LEU A 87 -3.99 1.08 -1.86
C LEU A 87 -4.62 0.03 -2.80
N GLY A 88 -3.79 -0.80 -3.43
CA GLY A 88 -4.20 -1.67 -4.53
C GLY A 88 -4.55 -0.92 -5.81
N LEU A 89 -4.12 0.34 -5.93
CA LEU A 89 -4.44 1.20 -7.06
C LEU A 89 -3.66 0.75 -8.29
N VAL A 90 -4.34 0.55 -9.41
CA VAL A 90 -3.74 0.18 -10.69
C VAL A 90 -4.34 1.04 -11.79
N ASP A 91 -3.47 1.47 -12.70
CA ASP A 91 -3.83 2.12 -13.94
C ASP A 91 -2.83 1.65 -15.00
N VAL A 92 -3.31 1.34 -16.20
CA VAL A 92 -2.53 0.64 -17.24
C VAL A 92 -1.99 1.57 -18.33
N ASP A 93 -2.55 2.77 -18.45
CA ASP A 93 -2.20 3.73 -19.50
C ASP A 93 -1.91 5.14 -18.97
N THR A 94 -2.29 5.44 -17.73
CA THR A 94 -1.99 6.72 -17.08
C THR A 94 -0.79 6.60 -16.15
N SER A 95 0.21 7.46 -16.35
CA SER A 95 1.38 7.51 -15.48
C SER A 95 1.04 8.00 -14.07
N ALA A 96 1.75 7.50 -13.06
CA ALA A 96 1.59 7.92 -11.66
C ALA A 96 1.79 9.43 -11.43
N VAL A 97 2.53 10.12 -12.30
CA VAL A 97 2.72 11.57 -12.23
C VAL A 97 1.44 12.33 -12.65
N GLN A 98 0.65 11.75 -13.56
CA GLN A 98 -0.56 12.36 -14.11
C GLN A 98 -1.78 12.05 -13.23
N ALA A 99 -1.85 10.83 -12.70
CA ALA A 99 -2.91 10.43 -11.78
C ALA A 99 -2.83 11.22 -10.46
N THR A 100 -3.95 11.82 -10.06
CA THR A 100 -4.08 12.66 -8.87
C THR A 100 -4.96 11.97 -7.83
N ILE A 101 -4.45 11.89 -6.60
CA ILE A 101 -5.20 11.50 -5.42
C ILE A 101 -5.71 12.77 -4.72
N LYS A 102 -6.99 12.75 -4.33
CA LYS A 102 -7.61 13.75 -3.45
C LYS A 102 -8.03 13.08 -2.14
N ILE A 103 -7.67 13.66 -1.01
CA ILE A 103 -8.14 13.23 0.31
C ILE A 103 -9.61 13.63 0.45
N ALA A 104 -10.51 12.66 0.55
CA ALA A 104 -11.96 12.86 0.66
C ALA A 104 -12.47 12.74 2.10
N GLY A 105 -11.73 12.10 2.99
CA GLY A 105 -12.02 11.95 4.40
C GLY A 105 -10.75 11.66 5.17
N LEU A 106 -10.72 12.00 6.46
CA LEU A 106 -9.55 11.80 7.33
C LEU A 106 -9.74 10.59 8.26
N PRO A 107 -8.64 9.98 8.73
CA PRO A 107 -8.70 8.95 9.76
C PRO A 107 -9.23 9.48 11.09
N ALA A 108 -9.77 8.58 11.92
CA ALA A 108 -10.33 8.92 13.24
C ALA A 108 -9.29 8.81 14.37
N HIS A 109 -8.28 7.95 14.21
CA HIS A 109 -7.28 7.62 15.23
C HIS A 109 -5.85 8.01 14.83
N GLY A 110 -5.72 8.85 13.80
CA GLY A 110 -4.43 9.32 13.36
C GLY A 110 -4.50 10.51 12.43
N THR A 111 -3.33 11.02 12.09
CA THR A 111 -3.15 12.15 11.19
C THR A 111 -2.38 11.72 9.96
N LEU A 112 -2.92 12.04 8.79
CA LEU A 112 -2.20 11.93 7.53
C LEU A 112 -1.27 13.14 7.36
N LYS A 113 -0.05 12.92 6.88
CA LYS A 113 0.94 13.96 6.63
C LYS A 113 1.58 13.80 5.25
N LEU A 114 1.66 14.88 4.49
CA LEU A 114 2.37 14.97 3.22
C LEU A 114 3.66 15.76 3.41
N ASN A 115 4.81 15.14 3.15
CA ASN A 115 6.13 15.73 3.44
C ASN A 115 6.24 16.25 4.89
N GLY A 116 5.66 15.50 5.84
CA GLY A 116 5.64 15.86 7.26
C GLY A 116 4.57 16.88 7.67
N ASN A 117 3.89 17.53 6.73
CA ASN A 117 2.83 18.50 7.02
C ASN A 117 1.46 17.83 7.09
N PRO A 118 0.60 18.13 8.08
CA PRO A 118 -0.75 17.59 8.15
C PRO A 118 -1.55 17.87 6.87
N VAL A 119 -2.29 16.87 6.39
CA VAL A 119 -3.21 17.03 5.26
C VAL A 119 -4.64 17.27 5.76
N ALA A 120 -5.46 17.91 4.93
CA ALA A 120 -6.87 18.15 5.19
C ALA A 120 -7.73 17.48 4.11
N VAL A 121 -9.04 17.39 4.36
CA VAL A 121 -9.99 17.04 3.30
C VAL A 121 -9.87 18.05 2.16
N GLY A 122 -9.74 17.54 0.94
CA GLY A 122 -9.51 18.34 -0.27
C GLY A 122 -8.04 18.48 -0.66
N SER A 123 -7.08 18.13 0.21
CA SER A 123 -5.66 18.07 -0.17
C SER A 123 -5.46 17.08 -1.32
N THR A 124 -4.54 17.42 -2.23
CA THR A 124 -4.20 16.61 -3.41
C THR A 124 -2.73 16.27 -3.47
N LEU A 125 -2.41 15.13 -4.07
CA LEU A 125 -1.05 14.69 -4.41
C LEU A 125 -1.08 13.87 -5.69
N SER A 126 0.04 13.83 -6.43
CA SER A 126 0.19 12.84 -7.51
C SER A 126 0.35 11.44 -6.92
N VAL A 127 0.01 10.40 -7.67
CA VAL A 127 0.29 9.02 -7.25
C VAL A 127 1.81 8.77 -7.16
N ALA A 128 2.61 9.47 -7.96
CA ALA A 128 4.08 9.40 -7.90
C ALA A 128 4.64 9.92 -6.57
N ASP A 129 3.92 10.81 -5.88
CA ASP A 129 4.32 11.40 -4.59
C ASP A 129 3.74 10.65 -3.39
N ILE A 130 3.12 9.48 -3.59
CA ILE A 130 2.46 8.78 -2.48
C ILE A 130 3.43 8.32 -1.40
N ASP A 131 4.71 8.10 -1.73
CA ASP A 131 5.77 7.79 -0.76
C ASP A 131 6.03 8.91 0.24
N LYS A 132 5.61 10.14 -0.09
CA LYS A 132 5.67 11.31 0.79
C LYS A 132 4.47 11.41 1.73
N LEU A 133 3.42 10.61 1.49
CA LEU A 133 2.27 10.49 2.38
C LEU A 133 2.64 9.54 3.53
N SER A 134 2.28 9.92 4.74
CA SER A 134 2.47 9.11 5.95
C SER A 134 1.26 9.20 6.87
N TYR A 135 1.09 8.17 7.70
CA TYR A 135 0.10 8.12 8.76
C TYR A 135 0.83 8.12 10.11
N THR A 136 0.40 8.98 11.03
CA THR A 136 0.82 8.98 12.44
C THR A 136 -0.38 8.62 13.31
N HIS A 137 -0.29 7.54 14.09
CA HIS A 137 -1.31 7.17 15.09
C HIS A 137 -1.33 8.20 16.23
N ASP A 138 -2.50 8.50 16.78
CA ASP A 138 -2.72 9.53 17.81
C ASP A 138 -2.19 9.17 19.21
N GLY A 139 -1.71 7.93 19.38
CA GLY A 139 -1.18 7.40 20.65
C GLY A 139 -2.25 6.88 21.60
N SER A 140 -3.53 6.86 21.21
CA SER A 140 -4.58 6.14 21.93
C SER A 140 -4.25 4.65 22.01
N GLN A 141 -4.79 3.98 23.03
CA GLN A 141 -4.37 2.62 23.34
C GLN A 141 -5.02 1.58 22.41
N VAL A 142 -4.21 0.71 21.82
CA VAL A 142 -4.67 -0.42 21.01
C VAL A 142 -4.61 -1.70 21.85
N ILE A 143 -5.78 -2.17 22.31
CA ILE A 143 -5.89 -3.38 23.15
C ILE A 143 -5.98 -4.65 22.32
N VAL A 144 -6.59 -4.57 21.15
CA VAL A 144 -6.64 -5.65 20.16
C VAL A 144 -6.34 -5.00 18.81
N ALA A 145 -5.62 -5.71 17.94
CA ALA A 145 -5.35 -5.20 16.60
C ALA A 145 -6.67 -4.81 15.92
N THR A 146 -6.69 -3.61 15.36
CA THR A 146 -7.87 -2.98 14.78
C THR A 146 -7.46 -2.23 13.52
N SER A 147 -8.35 -1.44 12.93
CA SER A 147 -8.01 -0.56 11.82
C SER A 147 -8.53 0.86 12.03
N ASP A 148 -7.87 1.78 11.35
CA ASP A 148 -8.38 3.12 11.05
C ASP A 148 -8.65 3.20 9.54
N THR A 149 -9.42 4.19 9.12
CA THR A 149 -9.81 4.32 7.70
C THR A 149 -9.86 5.77 7.27
N PHE A 150 -9.50 6.02 6.02
CA PHE A 150 -9.72 7.32 5.39
C PHE A 150 -10.26 7.14 3.97
N LEU A 151 -10.76 8.22 3.37
CA LEU A 151 -11.34 8.18 2.04
C LEU A 151 -10.46 8.93 1.05
N LEU A 152 -10.34 8.40 -0.15
CA LEU A 152 -9.71 9.08 -1.26
C LEU A 152 -10.58 9.07 -2.52
N THR A 153 -10.27 10.00 -3.41
CA THR A 153 -10.75 10.00 -4.80
C THR A 153 -9.52 10.01 -5.71
N VAL A 154 -9.51 9.21 -6.76
CA VAL A 154 -8.44 9.17 -7.77
C VAL A 154 -8.98 9.64 -9.10
N VAL A 155 -8.26 10.53 -9.77
CA VAL A 155 -8.55 10.97 -11.15
C VAL A 155 -7.31 10.73 -11.99
N ASP A 156 -7.45 10.12 -13.16
CA ASP A 156 -6.33 9.84 -14.08
C ASP A 156 -5.92 11.06 -14.94
N GLY A 157 -6.80 12.07 -15.04
CA GLY A 157 -6.60 13.23 -15.91
C GLY A 157 -7.06 13.03 -17.36
N ALA A 158 -7.56 11.85 -17.69
CA ALA A 158 -8.10 11.45 -19.00
C ALA A 158 -9.58 11.03 -18.95
N GLY A 159 -10.21 11.11 -17.76
CA GLY A 159 -11.65 10.97 -17.56
C GLY A 159 -12.05 9.82 -16.64
N GLY A 160 -11.11 8.96 -16.26
CA GLY A 160 -11.30 7.93 -15.25
C GLY A 160 -11.34 8.52 -13.84
N LEU A 161 -12.24 7.96 -13.03
CA LEU A 161 -12.54 8.47 -11.70
C LEU A 161 -12.89 7.31 -10.76
N LEU A 162 -12.18 7.22 -9.64
CA LEU A 162 -12.57 6.42 -8.48
C LEU A 162 -12.98 7.36 -7.36
N THR A 163 -14.21 7.25 -6.85
CA THR A 163 -14.74 8.17 -5.83
C THR A 163 -14.89 7.50 -4.47
N ASN A 164 -14.46 8.20 -3.42
CA ASN A 164 -14.66 7.79 -2.02
C ASN A 164 -14.17 6.35 -1.74
N GLN A 165 -13.03 5.98 -2.32
CA GLN A 165 -12.40 4.70 -2.02
C GLN A 165 -11.94 4.70 -0.56
N THR A 166 -12.38 3.69 0.19
CA THR A 166 -11.92 3.45 1.56
C THR A 166 -10.52 2.88 1.55
N VAL A 167 -9.61 3.53 2.27
CA VAL A 167 -8.28 3.02 2.55
C VAL A 167 -8.21 2.62 4.01
N THR A 168 -7.74 1.39 4.24
CA THR A 168 -7.54 0.84 5.57
C THR A 168 -6.10 1.07 6.04
N VAL A 169 -5.93 1.42 7.31
CA VAL A 169 -4.66 1.37 8.02
C VAL A 169 -4.80 0.37 9.16
N ASN A 170 -4.02 -0.70 9.14
CA ASN A 170 -3.99 -1.69 10.20
C ASN A 170 -3.26 -1.11 11.41
N LEU A 171 -3.88 -1.17 12.58
CA LEU A 171 -3.33 -0.73 13.84
C LEU A 171 -2.94 -1.93 14.69
N THR A 172 -1.68 -1.96 15.09
CA THR A 172 -1.12 -3.01 15.95
C THR A 172 -0.81 -2.46 17.33
N ARG A 173 -0.84 -3.33 18.34
CA ARG A 173 -0.48 -2.96 19.71
C ARG A 173 0.98 -2.52 19.75
N GLY A 174 1.26 -1.41 20.39
CA GLY A 174 2.63 -1.03 20.71
C GLY A 174 3.14 -1.86 21.87
N GLN A 175 4.43 -2.17 21.83
CA GLN A 175 5.12 -2.67 23.01
C GLN A 175 5.41 -1.48 23.92
N SER A 176 4.46 -1.05 24.75
CA SER A 176 4.84 -0.29 25.95
C SER A 176 5.66 -1.24 26.81
N ALA A 177 6.99 -1.08 26.83
CA ALA A 177 7.86 -1.80 27.75
C ALA A 177 7.20 -1.77 29.14
N ALA A 178 6.86 -2.94 29.68
CA ALA A 178 6.08 -3.04 30.90
C ALA A 178 6.72 -2.20 32.00
N GLN A 179 6.14 -1.04 32.34
CA GLN A 179 6.43 -0.39 33.60
C GLN A 179 5.79 -1.27 34.67
N ARG A 180 6.54 -2.25 35.16
CA ARG A 180 6.18 -2.99 36.37
C ARG A 180 6.30 -2.03 37.54
N GLN A 181 5.26 -1.23 37.78
CA GLN A 181 5.09 -0.58 39.07
C GLN A 181 4.83 -1.66 40.12
N TRP A 182 5.88 -2.02 40.84
CA TRP A 182 5.77 -2.91 41.99
C TRP A 182 5.38 -2.08 43.22
N HIS A 183 4.12 -2.16 43.65
CA HIS A 183 3.73 -1.68 44.97
C HIS A 183 4.24 -2.66 46.04
N HIS A 184 5.15 -2.20 46.90
CA HIS A 184 5.52 -2.92 48.12
C HIS A 184 4.71 -2.37 49.29
N HIS A 185 3.90 -3.23 49.93
CA HIS A 185 3.17 -2.87 51.15
C HIS A 185 4.06 -3.20 52.35
N VAL A 186 4.56 -2.17 53.04
CA VAL A 186 5.34 -2.31 54.28
C VAL A 186 4.41 -1.95 55.44
N ILE A 187 4.38 -2.79 56.47
CA ILE A 187 3.58 -2.56 57.68
C ILE A 187 4.40 -1.80 58.73
N GLU A 188 3.69 -1.14 59.63
CA GLU A 188 4.28 -0.42 60.77
C GLU A 188 5.12 -1.35 61.67
N GLY A 189 6.39 -0.98 61.91
CA GLY A 189 7.34 -1.71 62.75
C GLY A 189 8.43 -2.51 62.03
N GLU A 190 8.35 -2.65 60.70
CA GLU A 190 9.37 -3.37 59.92
C GLU A 190 10.67 -2.55 59.78
N THR A 191 11.82 -3.17 60.07
CA THR A 191 13.15 -2.57 59.86
C THR A 191 14.04 -3.50 59.04
N GLY A 192 14.78 -2.95 58.07
CA GLY A 192 15.72 -3.71 57.24
C GLY A 192 15.17 -4.25 55.91
N VAL A 193 14.04 -3.74 55.43
CA VAL A 193 13.53 -4.04 54.08
C VAL A 193 14.52 -3.50 53.04
N ARG A 194 15.23 -4.38 52.34
CA ARG A 194 16.08 -4.05 51.20
C ARG A 194 15.41 -4.52 49.92
N LEU A 195 15.11 -3.58 49.04
CA LEU A 195 14.70 -3.84 47.67
C LEU A 195 15.97 -4.13 46.87
N ASP A 196 16.05 -5.28 46.20
CA ASP A 196 17.11 -5.47 45.20
C ASP A 196 16.74 -4.75 43.89
N LEU A 197 17.74 -4.51 43.04
CA LEU A 197 17.60 -3.78 41.78
C LEU A 197 16.70 -4.50 40.75
N ASN A 198 16.17 -5.69 41.07
CA ASN A 198 15.28 -6.49 40.22
C ASN A 198 13.87 -6.69 40.81
N GLY A 199 13.54 -6.06 41.94
CA GLY A 199 12.21 -6.13 42.54
C GLY A 199 11.85 -7.48 43.18
N ALA A 200 12.84 -8.33 43.50
CA ALA A 200 12.61 -9.55 44.25
C ALA A 200 12.86 -9.32 45.76
N CYS A 201 11.91 -9.74 46.60
CA CYS A 201 12.06 -9.66 48.04
C CYS A 201 12.98 -10.77 48.55
N LEU A 202 14.23 -10.45 48.90
CA LEU A 202 15.12 -11.36 49.61
C LEU A 202 14.72 -11.39 51.10
N ARG A 203 14.03 -12.45 51.53
CA ARG A 203 13.88 -12.70 52.98
C ARG A 203 15.25 -13.04 53.56
N SER A 204 15.90 -12.10 54.24
CA SER A 204 17.04 -12.43 55.08
C SER A 204 16.55 -13.26 56.26
N ALA A 205 16.84 -14.56 56.29
CA ALA A 205 16.62 -15.39 57.46
C ALA A 205 17.51 -14.87 58.60
N ARG A 206 16.95 -14.12 59.56
CA ARG A 206 17.66 -13.81 60.80
C ARG A 206 17.52 -14.97 61.76
N ARG A 207 18.62 -15.67 61.99
CA ARG A 207 18.83 -16.63 63.08
C ARG A 207 18.52 -15.93 64.40
N ALA A 208 17.48 -16.37 65.10
CA ALA A 208 17.19 -15.87 66.44
C ALA A 208 18.33 -16.27 67.38
N VAL A 209 19.03 -15.29 67.94
CA VAL A 209 19.88 -15.48 69.11
C VAL A 209 18.95 -15.59 70.32
N ARG A 210 18.81 -16.78 70.91
CA ARG A 210 18.23 -16.91 72.25
C ARG A 210 19.32 -16.54 73.26
N SER A 211 19.07 -15.49 74.04
CA SER A 211 19.78 -15.22 75.29
C SER A 211 18.79 -15.41 76.44
N ALA A 212 19.14 -16.34 77.33
CA ALA A 212 18.86 -16.44 78.77
C ALA A 212 19.25 -17.86 79.19
#